data_AF-A0A7C3GF31-F1
#
_entry.id   AF-A0A7C3GF31-F1
#
_cell.length_a   1.000
_cell.length_b   1.000
_cell.length_c   1.000
_cell.angle_alpha   90.00
_cell.angle_beta   90.00
_cell.angle_gamma   90.00
#
_symmetry.space_group_name_H-M   'P 1'
#
loop_
_entity.id
_entity.type
_entity.pdbx_description
1 polymer ?
#
loop_
_entity_poly.entity_id
_entity_poly.type
_entity_poly.pdbx_seq_one_letter_code
_entity_poly.pdbx_strand_id
1 'polypeptide(L)'
;MEIELDLTTLKLDWWALAAVLLLVFFGVIGYQVTPADGRVMTWSEWQVARAERQYQQELRQLQNFGAELSSFLAVHDPVRVQLQVQQMQEKVAQMSAPALERQREAFQQAANAVVDYQNGQITYNDAAQAVQEYLDAVR
;
A
#
# COMPACT_ATOMS: atom_id res chain seq x y z
N MET A 1 28.28 9.90 47.59
CA MET A 1 28.42 8.55 46.98
C MET A 1 28.19 8.75 45.51
N GLU A 2 29.27 8.96 44.76
CA GLU A 2 29.22 9.14 43.31
C GLU A 2 29.54 7.78 42.69
N ILE A 3 28.64 7.27 41.84
CA ILE A 3 28.85 6.01 41.13
C ILE A 3 29.66 6.35 39.88
N GLU A 4 30.99 6.33 40.01
CA GLU A 4 31.90 6.39 38.86
C GLU A 4 31.84 5.06 38.11
N LEU A 5 31.14 5.06 36.97
CA LEU A 5 31.14 3.95 36.02
C LEU A 5 32.44 3.99 35.22
N ASP A 6 33.47 3.31 35.73
CA ASP A 6 34.75 3.11 35.06
C ASP A 6 34.57 2.16 33.86
N LEU A 7 34.37 2.74 32.67
CA LEU A 7 34.10 2.03 31.41
C LEU A 7 35.38 1.54 30.72
N THR A 8 36.56 1.86 31.26
CA THR A 8 37.86 1.66 30.62
C THR A 8 38.38 0.22 30.66
N THR A 9 37.77 -0.63 31.50
CA THR A 9 38.09 -2.06 31.63
C THR A 9 37.17 -2.99 30.85
N LEU A 10 36.09 -2.48 30.23
CA LEU A 10 35.31 -3.26 29.28
C LEU A 10 36.11 -3.35 27.97
N LYS A 11 36.90 -4.42 27.81
CA LYS A 11 37.21 -4.98 26.48
C LYS A 11 35.89 -5.47 25.89
N LEU A 12 35.08 -4.51 25.43
CA LEU A 12 33.78 -4.78 24.85
C LEU A 12 34.05 -5.45 23.50
N ASP A 13 34.03 -6.79 23.53
CA ASP A 13 34.19 -7.61 22.35
C ASP A 13 33.21 -7.13 21.28
N TRP A 14 33.60 -7.08 20.01
CA TRP A 14 32.74 -6.53 18.95
C TRP A 14 31.38 -7.24 18.89
N TRP A 15 31.37 -8.52 19.29
CA TRP A 15 30.18 -9.34 19.48
C TRP A 15 29.28 -8.88 20.63
N ALA A 16 29.84 -8.41 21.73
CA ALA A 16 29.08 -7.84 22.85
C ALA A 16 28.42 -6.52 22.43
N LEU A 17 29.13 -5.66 21.68
CA LEU A 17 28.55 -4.44 21.12
C LEU A 17 27.44 -4.75 20.11
N ALA A 18 27.67 -5.72 19.21
CA ALA A 18 26.65 -6.19 18.27
C ALA A 18 25.42 -6.79 18.98
N ALA A 19 25.61 -7.56 20.05
CA ALA A 19 24.50 -8.13 20.83
C ALA A 19 23.68 -7.05 21.54
N VAL A 20 24.33 -6.02 22.12
CA VAL A 20 23.65 -4.88 22.73
C VAL A 20 22.88 -4.08 21.67
N LEU A 21 23.48 -3.81 20.51
CA LEU A 21 22.79 -3.13 19.41
C LEU A 21 21.60 -3.93 18.88
N LEU A 22 21.73 -5.25 18.79
CA LEU A 22 20.64 -6.14 18.40
C LEU A 22 19.48 -6.10 19.41
N LEU A 23 19.78 -6.10 20.72
CA LEU A 23 18.78 -5.98 21.78
C LEU A 23 18.08 -4.62 21.75
N VAL A 24 18.83 -3.54 21.57
CA VAL A 24 18.25 -2.19 21.40
C VAL A 24 17.37 -2.15 20.15
N PHE A 25 17.81 -2.74 19.04
CA PHE A 25 17.05 -2.83 17.80
C PHE A 25 15.72 -3.59 18.01
N PHE A 26 15.74 -4.74 18.68
CA PHE A 26 14.52 -5.46 19.04
C PHE A 26 13.61 -4.68 19.99
N GLY A 27 14.18 -3.97 20.97
CA GLY A 27 13.43 -3.12 21.90
C GLY A 27 12.73 -1.96 21.20
N VAL A 28 13.40 -1.30 20.25
CA VAL A 28 12.83 -0.18 19.47
C VAL A 28 11.73 -0.67 18.53
N ILE A 29 11.94 -1.81 17.85
CA ILE A 29 10.90 -2.41 17.00
C ILE A 29 9.69 -2.82 17.85
N GLY A 30 9.94 -3.46 18.99
CA GLY A 30 8.89 -3.82 19.94
C GLY A 30 8.08 -2.60 20.38
N TYR A 31 8.76 -1.51 20.75
CA TYR A 31 8.11 -0.28 21.20
C TYR A 31 7.20 0.35 20.13
N GLN A 32 7.61 0.41 18.87
CA GLN A 32 6.76 0.96 17.80
C GLN A 32 5.52 0.11 17.50
N VAL A 33 5.53 -1.17 17.88
CA VAL A 33 4.43 -2.11 17.67
C VAL A 33 3.58 -2.28 18.95
N THR A 34 4.04 -1.78 20.08
CA THR A 34 3.35 -1.91 21.38
C THR A 34 2.26 -0.84 21.51
N PRO A 35 0.99 -1.21 21.77
CA PRO A 35 -0.10 -0.28 22.08
C PRO A 35 0.23 0.65 23.26
N ALA A 36 -0.42 1.82 23.31
CA ALA A 36 -0.19 2.86 24.33
C ALA A 36 -0.35 2.39 25.80
N ASP A 37 -1.06 1.28 26.01
CA ASP A 37 -1.26 0.65 27.32
C ASP A 37 -0.06 -0.20 27.80
N GLY A 38 1.02 -0.31 27.00
CA GLY A 38 2.23 -1.07 27.37
C GLY A 38 2.06 -2.60 27.37
N ARG A 39 0.93 -3.10 26.85
CA ARG A 39 0.62 -4.54 26.75
C ARG A 39 1.18 -5.11 25.47
N VAL A 40 1.74 -6.33 25.52
CA VAL A 40 2.17 -7.04 24.31
C VAL A 40 0.94 -7.34 23.46
N MET A 41 0.95 -6.89 22.20
CA MET A 41 -0.15 -7.12 21.28
C MET A 41 -0.33 -8.62 21.06
N THR A 42 -1.56 -9.09 21.24
CA THR A 42 -1.90 -10.50 21.02
C THR A 42 -1.78 -10.84 19.53
N TRP A 43 -1.58 -12.12 19.21
CA TRP A 43 -1.48 -12.58 17.82
C TRP A 43 -2.71 -12.18 17.00
N SER A 44 -3.91 -12.23 17.59
CA SER A 44 -5.15 -11.80 16.94
C SER A 44 -5.18 -10.30 16.67
N GLU A 45 -4.77 -9.46 17.62
CA GLU A 45 -4.70 -8.00 17.42
C GLU A 45 -3.69 -7.63 16.33
N TRP A 46 -2.56 -8.35 16.29
CA TRP A 46 -1.57 -8.18 15.22
C TRP A 46 -2.15 -8.53 13.84
N GLN A 47 -2.88 -9.64 13.73
CA GLN A 47 -3.52 -10.04 12.49
C GLN A 47 -4.54 -8.99 12.01
N VAL A 48 -5.35 -8.45 12.92
CA VAL A 48 -6.31 -7.38 12.61
C VAL A 48 -5.59 -6.11 12.15
N ALA A 49 -4.58 -5.64 12.90
CA ALA A 49 -3.82 -4.45 12.54
C ALA A 49 -3.09 -4.62 11.20
N ARG A 50 -2.58 -5.83 10.90
CA ARG A 50 -1.98 -6.15 9.61
C ARG A 50 -3.00 -6.09 8.48
N ALA A 51 -4.17 -6.70 8.67
CA ALA A 51 -5.24 -6.70 7.68
C ALA A 51 -5.76 -5.28 7.41
N GLU A 52 -5.90 -4.45 8.45
CA GLU A 52 -6.28 -3.05 8.32
C GLU A 52 -5.25 -2.24 7.54
N ARG A 53 -3.95 -2.40 7.85
CA ARG A 53 -2.88 -1.74 7.11
C ARG A 53 -2.88 -2.13 5.64
N GLN A 54 -3.07 -3.42 5.35
CA GLN A 54 -3.14 -3.92 3.99
C GLN A 54 -4.35 -3.33 3.25
N TYR A 55 -5.53 -3.35 3.87
CA TYR A 55 -6.73 -2.74 3.32
C TYR A 55 -6.52 -1.25 2.99
N GLN A 56 -5.95 -0.48 3.92
CA GLN A 56 -5.68 0.95 3.72
C GLN A 56 -4.62 1.22 2.64
N GLN A 57 -3.67 0.31 2.44
CA GLN A 57 -2.69 0.42 1.36
C GLN A 57 -3.33 0.14 0.00
N GLU A 58 -4.07 -0.97 -0.12
CA GLU A 58 -4.74 -1.37 -1.35
C GLU A 58 -5.82 -0.35 -1.77
N LEU A 59 -6.60 0.17 -0.81
CA LEU A 59 -7.60 1.20 -1.07
C LEU A 59 -6.97 2.49 -1.62
N ARG A 60 -5.88 2.97 -1.00
CA ARG A 60 -5.16 4.15 -1.51
C ARG A 60 -4.58 3.91 -2.90
N GLN A 61 -4.11 2.71 -3.17
CA GLN A 61 -3.59 2.35 -4.49
C GLN A 61 -4.70 2.37 -5.55
N LEU A 62 -5.88 1.85 -5.25
CA LEU A 62 -7.05 1.97 -6.13
C LEU A 62 -7.45 3.44 -6.35
N GLN A 63 -7.52 4.24 -5.30
CA GLN A 63 -7.80 5.67 -5.43
C GLN A 63 -6.81 6.39 -6.36
N ASN A 64 -5.51 6.08 -6.25
CA ASN A 64 -4.48 6.61 -7.14
C ASN A 64 -4.68 6.16 -8.59
N PHE A 65 -5.03 4.89 -8.82
CA PHE A 65 -5.36 4.41 -10.16
C PHE A 65 -6.57 5.12 -10.76
N GLY A 66 -7.56 5.50 -9.94
CA GLY A 66 -8.69 6.32 -10.40
C GLY A 66 -8.25 7.68 -10.93
N ALA A 67 -7.34 8.34 -10.21
CA ALA A 67 -6.75 9.60 -10.68
C ALA A 67 -5.95 9.39 -11.98
N GLU A 68 -5.16 8.32 -12.07
CA GLU A 68 -4.38 8.02 -13.28
C GLU A 68 -5.27 7.71 -14.50
N LEU A 69 -6.32 6.89 -14.34
CA LEU A 69 -7.29 6.59 -15.41
C LEU A 69 -7.97 7.87 -15.91
N SER A 70 -8.36 8.78 -15.01
CA SER A 70 -8.94 10.06 -15.39
C SER A 70 -7.97 10.92 -16.23
N SER A 71 -6.66 10.85 -15.93
CA SER A 71 -5.63 11.58 -16.68
C SER A 71 -5.43 11.04 -18.10
N PHE A 72 -5.64 9.73 -18.31
CA PHE A 72 -5.56 9.12 -19.63
C PHE A 72 -6.67 9.57 -20.56
N LEU A 73 -7.83 9.99 -20.04
CA LEU A 73 -8.89 10.53 -20.88
C LEU A 73 -8.51 11.88 -21.53
N ALA A 74 -7.58 12.62 -20.94
CA ALA A 74 -7.13 13.94 -21.42
C ALA A 74 -6.00 13.86 -22.48
N VAL A 75 -5.36 12.71 -22.65
CA VAL A 75 -4.22 12.52 -23.57
C VAL A 75 -4.56 11.41 -24.54
N HIS A 76 -4.27 11.60 -25.83
CA HIS A 76 -4.45 10.55 -26.83
C HIS A 76 -3.10 9.88 -27.16
N ASP A 77 -2.83 8.76 -26.50
CA ASP A 77 -1.61 7.96 -26.69
C ASP A 77 -1.94 6.47 -26.40
N PRO A 78 -2.53 5.75 -27.37
CA PRO A 78 -3.14 4.45 -27.11
C PRO A 78 -2.14 3.39 -26.66
N VAL A 79 -0.93 3.38 -27.23
CA VAL A 79 0.09 2.38 -26.88
C VAL A 79 0.59 2.60 -25.45
N ARG A 80 0.89 3.85 -25.08
CA ARG A 80 1.35 4.17 -23.73
C ARG A 80 0.26 3.89 -22.70
N VAL A 81 -0.98 4.30 -22.97
CA VAL A 81 -2.10 4.07 -22.07
C VAL A 81 -2.34 2.58 -21.88
N GLN A 82 -2.32 1.78 -22.96
CA GLN A 82 -2.52 0.33 -22.87
C GLN A 82 -1.45 -0.35 -21.99
N LEU A 83 -0.17 0.00 -22.17
CA LEU A 83 0.91 -0.55 -21.34
C LEU A 83 0.76 -0.15 -19.87
N GLN A 84 0.38 1.09 -19.59
CA GLN A 84 0.20 1.57 -18.22
C GLN A 84 -1.02 0.93 -17.56
N VAL A 85 -2.14 0.82 -18.27
CA VAL A 85 -3.35 0.13 -17.79
C VAL A 85 -3.06 -1.34 -17.51
N GLN A 86 -2.31 -2.03 -18.38
CA GLN A 86 -1.91 -3.42 -18.15
C GLN A 86 -1.10 -3.58 -16.86
N GLN A 87 -0.13 -2.69 -16.61
CA GLN A 87 0.63 -2.69 -15.36
C GLN A 87 -0.25 -2.43 -14.12
N MET A 88 -1.26 -1.57 -14.25
CA MET A 88 -2.23 -1.34 -13.16
C MET A 88 -3.08 -2.58 -12.92
N GLN A 89 -3.58 -3.23 -13.98
CA GLN A 89 -4.35 -4.47 -13.87
C GLN A 89 -3.55 -5.59 -13.21
N GLU A 90 -2.27 -5.73 -13.53
CA GLU A 90 -1.37 -6.69 -12.85
C GLU A 90 -1.21 -6.37 -11.36
N LYS A 91 -1.07 -5.09 -10.99
CA LYS A 91 -1.00 -4.67 -9.58
C LYS A 91 -2.32 -4.93 -8.84
N VAL A 92 -3.46 -4.68 -9.49
CA VAL A 92 -4.78 -4.97 -8.92
C VAL A 92 -5.01 -6.48 -8.76
N ALA A 93 -4.50 -7.31 -9.68
CA ALA A 93 -4.57 -8.76 -9.56
C ALA A 93 -3.76 -9.33 -8.38
N GLN A 94 -2.75 -8.61 -7.90
CA GLN A 94 -1.95 -8.98 -6.73
C GLN A 94 -2.59 -8.58 -5.39
N MET A 95 -3.63 -7.73 -5.42
CA MET A 95 -4.35 -7.31 -4.22
C MET A 95 -5.16 -8.47 -3.64
N SER A 96 -5.22 -8.56 -2.31
CA SER A 96 -5.85 -9.69 -1.63
C SER A 96 -6.84 -9.30 -0.54
N ALA A 97 -7.07 -8.00 -0.29
CA ALA A 97 -8.10 -7.59 0.65
C ALA A 97 -9.49 -8.00 0.12
N PRO A 98 -10.24 -8.87 0.84
CA PRO A 98 -11.53 -9.36 0.36
C PRO A 98 -12.59 -8.25 0.29
N ALA A 99 -12.51 -7.28 1.20
CA ALA A 99 -13.42 -6.12 1.24
C ALA A 99 -13.34 -5.21 -0.01
N LEU A 100 -12.29 -5.33 -0.81
CA LEU A 100 -12.04 -4.51 -2.00
C LEU A 100 -12.46 -5.17 -3.32
N GLU A 101 -13.11 -6.34 -3.29
CA GLU A 101 -13.46 -7.11 -4.50
C GLU A 101 -14.29 -6.30 -5.49
N ARG A 102 -15.37 -5.64 -5.02
CA ARG A 102 -16.21 -4.78 -5.85
C ARG A 102 -15.42 -3.63 -6.47
N GLN A 103 -14.51 -3.01 -5.72
CA GLN A 103 -13.68 -1.92 -6.20
C GLN A 103 -12.68 -2.38 -7.27
N ARG A 104 -12.16 -3.61 -7.17
CA ARG A 104 -11.32 -4.21 -8.20
C ARG A 104 -12.09 -4.50 -9.49
N GLU A 105 -13.32 -4.98 -9.38
CA GLU A 105 -14.21 -5.17 -10.54
C GLU A 105 -14.53 -3.84 -11.22
N ALA A 106 -14.90 -2.81 -10.45
CA ALA A 106 -15.16 -1.47 -10.97
C ALA A 106 -13.91 -0.88 -11.65
N PHE A 107 -12.73 -1.08 -11.06
CA PHE A 107 -11.45 -0.71 -11.68
C PHE A 107 -11.27 -1.40 -13.04
N GLN A 108 -11.52 -2.71 -13.15
CA GLN A 108 -11.34 -3.43 -14.41
C GLN A 108 -12.27 -2.89 -15.50
N GLN A 109 -13.52 -2.58 -15.15
CA GLN A 109 -14.48 -1.99 -16.09
C GLN A 109 -14.00 -0.61 -16.58
N ALA A 110 -13.60 0.26 -15.68
CA ALA A 110 -13.08 1.58 -16.03
C ALA A 110 -11.78 1.51 -16.85
N ALA A 111 -10.86 0.63 -16.48
CA ALA A 111 -9.61 0.40 -17.19
C ALA A 111 -9.83 -0.04 -18.64
N ASN A 112 -10.75 -0.99 -18.86
CA ASN A 112 -11.10 -1.46 -20.19
C ASN A 112 -11.76 -0.34 -21.00
N ALA A 113 -12.70 0.41 -20.41
CA ALA A 113 -13.35 1.54 -21.08
C ALA A 113 -12.34 2.62 -21.51
N VAL A 114 -11.34 2.93 -20.69
CA VAL A 114 -10.26 3.86 -21.07
C VAL A 114 -9.47 3.34 -22.27
N VAL A 115 -9.11 2.05 -22.29
CA VAL A 115 -8.40 1.45 -23.43
C VAL A 115 -9.27 1.45 -24.69
N ASP A 116 -10.55 1.11 -24.56
CA ASP A 116 -11.51 1.09 -25.66
C ASP A 116 -11.71 2.49 -26.25
N TYR A 117 -11.76 3.53 -25.41
CA TYR A 117 -11.79 4.93 -25.86
C TYR A 117 -10.51 5.32 -26.60
N GLN A 118 -9.33 4.97 -26.06
CA GLN A 118 -8.06 5.24 -26.73
C GLN A 118 -7.94 4.55 -28.09
N ASN A 119 -8.57 3.37 -28.23
CA ASN A 119 -8.64 2.65 -29.49
C ASN A 119 -9.77 3.13 -30.42
N GLY A 120 -10.54 4.14 -30.01
CA GLY A 120 -11.66 4.70 -30.79
C GLY A 120 -12.89 3.77 -30.88
N GLN A 121 -13.03 2.80 -29.97
CA GLN A 121 -14.13 1.84 -29.95
C GLN A 121 -15.38 2.39 -29.25
N ILE A 122 -15.20 3.27 -28.26
CA ILE A 122 -16.28 3.94 -27.52
C ILE A 122 -16.05 5.46 -27.45
N THR A 123 -17.06 6.20 -27.01
CA THR A 123 -16.94 7.66 -26.91
C THR A 123 -16.23 8.10 -25.63
N TYR A 124 -15.73 9.35 -25.61
CA TYR A 124 -15.17 9.97 -24.41
C TYR A 124 -16.16 9.92 -23.24
N ASN A 125 -17.45 10.18 -23.50
CA ASN A 125 -18.47 10.23 -22.46
C ASN A 125 -18.69 8.84 -21.83
N ASP A 126 -18.68 7.78 -22.63
CA ASP A 126 -18.83 6.40 -22.13
C ASP A 126 -17.65 6.03 -21.23
N ALA A 127 -16.42 6.35 -21.65
CA ALA A 127 -15.23 6.09 -20.84
C ALA A 127 -15.17 6.97 -19.58
N ALA A 128 -15.54 8.25 -19.68
CA ALA A 128 -15.62 9.15 -18.55
C ALA A 128 -16.66 8.69 -17.52
N GLN A 129 -17.81 8.16 -17.97
CA GLN A 129 -18.81 7.57 -17.09
C GLN A 129 -18.26 6.36 -16.35
N ALA A 130 -17.62 5.42 -17.03
CA ALA A 130 -17.03 4.24 -16.39
C ALA A 130 -15.96 4.61 -15.34
N VAL A 131 -15.12 5.60 -15.65
CA VAL A 131 -14.14 6.14 -14.68
C VAL A 131 -14.83 6.80 -13.50
N GLN A 132 -15.92 7.53 -13.72
CA GLN A 132 -16.68 8.17 -12.64
C GLN A 132 -17.34 7.13 -11.72
N GLU A 133 -17.96 6.09 -12.28
CA GLU A 133 -18.55 4.98 -11.52
C GLU A 133 -17.49 4.28 -10.66
N TYR A 134 -16.28 4.11 -11.21
CA TYR A 134 -15.15 3.60 -10.44
C TYR A 134 -14.73 4.53 -9.30
N LEU A 135 -14.59 5.83 -9.58
CA LEU A 135 -14.22 6.84 -8.56
C LEU A 135 -15.23 6.89 -7.41
N ASP A 136 -16.51 6.72 -7.70
CA ASP A 136 -17.56 6.67 -6.69
C ASP A 136 -17.53 5.34 -5.89
N ALA A 137 -17.04 4.24 -6.48
CA ALA A 137 -16.87 2.96 -5.78
C ALA A 137 -15.67 2.94 -4.81
N VAL A 138 -14.64 3.77 -5.06
CA VAL A 138 -13.41 3.83 -4.23
C VAL A 138 -13.35 5.01 -3.25
N ARG A 139 -14.39 5.86 -3.25
CA ARG A 139 -14.56 6.97 -2.30
C ARG A 139 -15.02 6.44 -0.93
#